data_AF-A0A5K0VBG7-F1
#
_entry.id   AF-A0A5K0VBG7-F1
#
_cell.length_a   1.000
_cell.length_b   1.000
_cell.length_c   1.000
_cell.angle_alpha   90.00
_cell.angle_beta   90.00
_cell.angle_gamma   90.00
#
_symmetry.space_group_name_H-M   'P 1'
#
loop_
_entity.id
_entity.type
_entity.pdbx_description
1 polymer ?
#
loop_
_entity_poly.entity_id
_entity_poly.type
_entity_poly.pdbx_seq_one_letter_code
_entity_poly.pdbx_strand_id
1 'polypeptide(L)' 'VGSLGKAANEAGVQNVTVKNVMFSGSTNGLRIKSWARSSTGFAKGIVFDGATMNNVANPIIIDQHYCPNNQGCSNQ' A
#
# COMPACT_ATOMS: atom_id res chain seq x y z
N VAL A 1 -1.48 -1.74 -3.22
CA VAL A 1 -2.38 -0.57 -3.20
C VAL A 1 -1.58 0.68 -2.85
N GLY A 2 -1.69 1.74 -3.65
CA GLY A 2 -0.98 3.01 -3.45
C GLY A 2 0.24 3.21 -4.37
N SER A 3 1.02 4.28 -4.20
CA SER A 3 0.91 5.24 -3.08
C SER A 3 -0.35 6.11 -3.14
N LEU A 4 -1.01 6.27 -2.00
CA LEU A 4 -2.11 7.20 -1.78
C LEU A 4 -1.63 8.42 -0.99
N GLY A 5 -2.29 9.56 -1.11
CA GLY A 5 -1.98 10.81 -0.43
C GLY A 5 -0.92 11.67 -1.11
N LYS A 6 -0.63 11.46 -2.41
CA LYS A 6 0.34 12.31 -3.12
C LYS A 6 -0.20 13.73 -3.30
N ALA A 7 -1.49 13.85 -3.61
CA ALA A 7 -2.20 15.13 -3.62
C ALA A 7 -3.06 15.27 -2.36
N ALA A 8 -3.32 16.51 -1.94
CA ALA A 8 -4.23 16.79 -0.83
C ALA A 8 -5.67 16.33 -1.15
N ASN A 9 -6.08 16.51 -2.41
CA ASN A 9 -7.36 16.03 -2.93
C ASN A 9 -7.07 15.00 -4.02
N GLU A 10 -7.43 13.75 -3.75
CA GLU A 10 -7.30 12.65 -4.71
C GLU A 10 -8.40 11.61 -4.49
N ALA A 11 -8.67 10.85 -5.54
CA ALA A 11 -9.61 9.74 -5.46
C ALA A 11 -9.06 8.63 -4.53
N GLY A 12 -9.94 8.05 -3.72
CA GLY A 12 -9.62 6.86 -2.94
C GLY A 12 -9.70 5.57 -3.77
N VAL A 13 -9.21 4.50 -3.17
CA VAL A 13 -9.31 3.14 -3.68
C VAL A 13 -10.29 2.36 -2.81
N GLN A 14 -11.23 1.65 -3.43
CA GLN A 14 -12.14 0.79 -2.71
C GLN A 14 -12.51 -0.49 -3.44
N ASN A 15 -12.97 -1.49 -2.68
CA ASN A 15 -13.50 -2.76 -3.17
C ASN A 15 -12.49 -3.51 -4.07
N VAL A 16 -11.27 -3.66 -3.56
CA VAL A 16 -10.21 -4.41 -4.25
C VAL A 16 -10.07 -5.77 -3.59
N THR A 17 -10.22 -6.83 -4.37
CA THR A 17 -9.94 -8.20 -3.93
C THR A 17 -8.75 -8.75 -4.72
N VAL A 18 -7.70 -9.17 -4.03
CA VAL A 18 -6.63 -9.98 -4.62
C VAL A 18 -6.78 -11.40 -4.08
N LYS A 19 -7.03 -12.36 -4.97
CA LYS A 19 -7.37 -13.73 -4.59
C LYS A 19 -6.48 -14.75 -5.31
N ASN A 20 -6.09 -15.81 -4.59
CA ASN A 20 -5.40 -16.98 -5.13
C ASN A 20 -4.11 -16.63 -5.88
N VAL A 21 -3.22 -15.88 -5.23
CA VAL A 21 -1.96 -15.40 -5.82
C VAL A 21 -0.75 -16.06 -5.17
N MET A 22 0.34 -16.20 -5.94
CA MET A 22 1.65 -16.58 -5.40
C MET A 22 2.66 -15.47 -5.66
N PHE A 23 3.32 -15.01 -4.60
CA PHE A 23 4.49 -14.14 -4.69
C PHE A 23 5.74 -14.99 -4.44
N SER A 24 6.74 -14.89 -5.33
CA SER A 24 7.98 -15.65 -5.21
C SER A 24 9.20 -14.76 -5.35
N GLY A 25 10.14 -14.80 -4.42
CA GLY A 25 11.42 -14.07 -4.48
C GLY A 25 11.29 -12.54 -4.49
N SER A 26 10.14 -11.99 -4.09
CA SER A 26 9.89 -10.55 -4.15
C SER A 26 10.33 -9.83 -2.88
N THR A 27 10.64 -8.54 -3.00
CA THR A 27 10.93 -7.70 -1.82
C THR A 27 9.68 -7.52 -0.96
N ASN A 28 8.50 -7.46 -1.56
CA ASN A 28 7.22 -7.32 -0.88
C ASN A 28 6.18 -8.24 -1.52
N GLY A 29 5.28 -8.80 -0.72
CA GLY A 29 4.09 -9.50 -1.21
C GLY A 29 2.94 -8.51 -1.37
N LEU A 30 2.08 -8.46 -0.36
CA LEU A 30 0.95 -7.54 -0.31
C LEU A 30 1.37 -6.23 0.35
N ARG A 31 1.23 -5.12 -0.37
CA ARG A 31 1.62 -3.79 0.12
C ARG A 31 0.51 -2.78 0.00
N ILE A 32 0.22 -2.07 1.09
CA ILE A 32 -0.56 -0.82 1.08
C ILE A 32 0.38 0.31 1.51
N LYS A 33 0.45 1.39 0.73
CA LYS A 33 1.31 2.54 1.08
C LYS A 33 0.61 3.87 0.88
N SER A 34 0.75 4.79 1.82
CA SER A 34 0.31 6.19 1.71
C SER A 34 1.40 7.15 2.15
N TRP A 35 1.43 8.33 1.53
CA TRP A 35 2.33 9.41 1.87
C TRP A 35 2.09 9.88 3.31
N ALA A 36 3.17 10.28 4.00
CA ALA A 36 3.13 10.81 5.37
C ALA A 36 2.56 12.24 5.39
N ARG A 37 1.32 12.42 4.95
CA ARG A 37 0.64 13.72 4.90
C ARG A 37 -0.86 13.59 4.84
N SER A 38 -1.53 14.66 5.23
CA SER A 38 -2.98 14.79 5.10
C SER A 38 -3.42 14.76 3.63
N SER A 39 -4.46 13.96 3.36
CA SER A 39 -5.11 13.83 2.06
C SER A 39 -6.56 13.35 2.25
N THR A 40 -7.43 13.65 1.28
CA THR A 40 -8.78 13.08 1.20
C THR A 40 -8.81 11.66 0.65
N GLY A 41 -7.66 11.15 0.16
CA GLY A 41 -7.55 9.79 -0.36
C GLY A 41 -7.80 8.74 0.73
N PHE A 42 -8.38 7.61 0.35
CA PHE A 42 -8.69 6.50 1.26
C PHE A 42 -8.39 5.14 0.63
N ALA A 43 -8.26 4.11 1.46
CA ALA A 43 -8.26 2.71 1.05
C ALA A 43 -9.32 1.96 1.87
N LYS A 44 -10.37 1.43 1.23
CA LYS A 44 -11.51 0.80 1.94
C LYS A 44 -11.98 -0.49 1.27
N GLY A 45 -12.35 -1.50 2.04
CA GLY A 45 -12.84 -2.76 1.46
C GLY A 45 -11.76 -3.48 0.62
N ILE A 46 -10.54 -3.56 1.16
CA ILE A 46 -9.44 -4.28 0.53
C ILE A 46 -9.39 -5.69 1.12
N VAL A 47 -9.47 -6.71 0.27
CA VAL A 47 -9.43 -8.13 0.66
C VAL A 47 -8.26 -8.80 -0.02
N PHE A 48 -7.44 -9.48 0.76
CA PHE A 48 -6.40 -10.38 0.26
C PHE A 48 -6.73 -11.79 0.74
N ASP A 49 -6.97 -12.72 -0.19
CA ASP A 49 -7.48 -14.07 0.10
C ASP A 49 -6.66 -15.13 -0.66
N GLY A 50 -6.23 -16.20 0.00
CA GLY A 50 -5.46 -17.27 -0.64
C GLY A 50 -4.12 -16.82 -1.24
N ALA A 51 -3.33 -16.01 -0.51
CA ALA A 51 -2.02 -15.57 -0.97
C ALA A 51 -0.90 -16.49 -0.44
N THR A 52 -0.10 -17.05 -1.35
CA THR A 52 1.09 -17.85 -1.05
C THR A 52 2.34 -17.00 -1.17
N MET A 53 3.21 -17.03 -0.16
CA MET A 53 4.43 -16.24 -0.09
C MET A 53 5.64 -17.18 -0.09
N ASN A 54 6.36 -17.26 -1.20
CA ASN A 54 7.55 -18.09 -1.35
C ASN A 54 8.80 -17.20 -1.37
N ASN A 55 9.65 -17.28 -0.35
CA ASN A 55 10.88 -16.48 -0.28
C ASN A 55 10.65 -14.97 -0.51
N VAL A 56 9.58 -14.43 0.07
CA VAL A 56 9.23 -13.00 -0.01
C VAL A 56 9.80 -12.28 1.21
N ALA A 57 10.59 -11.22 1.01
CA ALA A 57 11.27 -10.55 2.11
C ALA A 57 10.30 -9.83 3.07
N ASN A 58 9.27 -9.17 2.54
CA ASN A 58 8.22 -8.51 3.31
C ASN A 58 6.83 -9.01 2.86
N PRO A 59 6.33 -10.14 3.40
CA PRO A 59 5.10 -10.76 2.92
C PRO A 59 3.89 -9.83 2.91
N ILE A 60 3.68 -9.07 3.98
CA ILE A 60 2.60 -8.08 4.10
C ILE A 60 3.15 -6.82 4.77
N ILE A 61 2.91 -5.66 4.17
CA ILE A 61 3.31 -4.36 4.74
C ILE A 61 2.26 -3.28 4.48
N ILE A 62 1.94 -2.52 5.52
CA ILE A 62 1.10 -1.32 5.47
C ILE A 62 1.94 -0.15 5.97
N ASP A 63 2.21 0.80 5.10
CA ASP A 63 3.11 1.91 5.34
C ASP A 63 2.39 3.24 5.11
N GLN A 64 1.98 3.90 6.20
CA GLN A 64 1.34 5.21 6.13
C GLN A 64 2.34 6.39 6.15
N HIS A 65 3.64 6.09 6.27
CA HIS A 65 4.70 7.08 6.32
C HIS A 65 5.56 7.03 5.05
N TYR A 66 4.98 6.60 3.93
CA TYR A 66 5.72 6.39 2.69
C TYR A 66 6.25 7.72 2.16
N CYS A 67 7.53 7.98 2.36
CA CYS A 67 8.15 9.23 1.99
C CYS A 67 9.33 9.00 1.03
N PRO A 68 9.08 8.77 -0.27
CA PRO A 68 10.16 8.55 -1.20
C PRO A 68 11.04 9.80 -1.27
N ASN A 69 12.34 9.60 -1.08
CA ASN A 69 13.37 10.65 -1.12
C ASN A 69 13.21 11.77 -0.07
N ASN A 70 12.44 11.57 1.00
CA ASN A 70 12.19 12.58 2.04
C ASN A 70 11.64 13.93 1.49
N GLN A 71 10.93 13.91 0.37
CA GLN A 71 10.38 15.11 -0.28
C GLN A 71 8.86 15.10 -0.20
N GLY A 72 8.22 16.25 0.03
CA GLY A 72 6.76 16.39 -0.11
C GLY A 72 5.92 15.66 0.95
N CYS A 73 6.55 15.27 2.06
CA CYS A 73 5.92 14.69 3.24
C CYS A 73 5.82 15.74 4.33
N SER A 74 4.77 15.68 5.13
CA SER A 74 4.76 16.37 6.42
C SER A 74 5.46 15.48 7.45
N ASN A 75 6.12 16.07 8.45
CA ASN A 75 6.78 15.30 9.52
C ASN A 75 5.81 14.47 10.40
N GLN A 76 4.51 14.52 10.10
CA GLN A 76 3.37 14.12 10.94
C GLN A 76 3.34 14.79 12.30
#